data_AF-A0A6M3M6Z2-F1
#
_entry.id   AF-A0A6M3M6Z2-F1
#
_cell.length_a   1.000
_cell.length_b   1.000
_cell.length_c   1.000
_cell.angle_alpha   90.00
_cell.angle_beta   90.00
_cell.angle_gamma   90.00
#
_symmetry.space_group_name_H-M   'P 1'
#
loop_
_entity.id
_entity.type
_entity.pdbx_description
1 polymer ?
#
loop_
_entity_poly.entity_id
_entity_poly.type
_entity_poly.pdbx_seq_one_letter_code
_entity_poly.pdbx_strand_id
1 'polypeptide(L)'
;MTTKPKHTTTRLRHGATNRLNQRLSEQDRLTKELRDALNGLDAVHIPNLGISAGAQATGPKERLVVVFTVRKDNSGLPRRWEFVAPPGTWESVAEHEARLAARKQGLVIHAHIDTRTELRA
;
A
#
# COMPACT_ATOMS: atom_id res chain seq x y z
N MET A 1 65.79 -30.96 -12.22
CA MET A 1 65.42 -29.54 -12.41
C MET A 1 64.31 -29.20 -11.43
N THR A 2 64.47 -28.18 -10.59
CA THR A 2 63.48 -27.76 -9.58
C THR A 2 63.00 -26.35 -9.93
N THR A 3 61.70 -26.19 -10.13
CA THR A 3 61.07 -24.90 -10.44
C THR A 3 60.59 -24.25 -9.15
N LYS A 4 61.14 -23.08 -8.83
CA LYS A 4 60.73 -22.31 -7.64
C LYS A 4 59.28 -21.81 -7.80
N PRO A 5 58.48 -21.75 -6.73
CA PRO A 5 57.12 -21.22 -6.79
C PRO A 5 57.15 -19.72 -7.10
N LYS A 6 56.31 -19.29 -8.06
CA LYS A 6 56.10 -17.88 -8.38
C LYS A 6 55.24 -17.26 -7.27
N HIS A 7 55.83 -16.38 -6.47
CA HIS A 7 55.07 -15.56 -5.53
C HIS A 7 54.36 -14.43 -6.28
N THR A 8 53.04 -14.54 -6.42
CA THR A 8 52.19 -13.48 -6.98
C THR A 8 51.70 -12.59 -5.85
N THR A 9 52.26 -11.39 -5.70
CA THR A 9 51.75 -10.39 -4.74
C THR A 9 50.67 -9.56 -5.42
N THR A 10 49.41 -9.84 -5.12
CA THR A 10 48.27 -9.06 -5.61
C THR A 10 48.20 -7.73 -4.86
N ARG A 11 48.59 -6.62 -5.49
CA ARG A 11 48.41 -5.27 -4.92
C ARG A 11 46.94 -4.87 -5.02
N LEU A 12 46.24 -4.85 -3.90
CA LEU A 12 44.89 -4.32 -3.78
C LEU A 12 44.89 -2.82 -4.14
N ARG A 13 44.09 -2.42 -5.11
CA ARG A 13 43.97 -1.01 -5.53
C ARG A 13 43.13 -0.26 -4.52
N HIS A 14 43.77 0.51 -3.65
CA HIS A 14 43.16 1.33 -2.59
C HIS A 14 42.02 2.26 -3.06
N GLY A 15 41.98 2.64 -4.35
CA GLY A 15 40.95 3.54 -4.88
C GLY A 15 39.54 2.94 -5.00
N ALA A 16 39.40 1.64 -5.23
CA ALA A 16 38.09 1.00 -5.38
C ALA A 16 37.41 0.77 -4.02
N THR A 17 38.21 0.39 -3.01
CA THR A 17 37.76 0.23 -1.63
C THR A 17 37.34 1.56 -1.01
N ASN A 18 38.07 2.64 -1.28
CA ASN A 18 37.76 3.96 -0.72
C ASN A 18 36.43 4.51 -1.24
N ARG A 19 36.13 4.34 -2.53
CA ARG A 19 34.83 4.77 -3.11
C ARG A 19 33.66 3.97 -2.58
N LEU A 20 33.84 2.66 -2.40
CA LEU A 20 32.82 1.79 -1.84
C LEU A 20 32.53 2.16 -0.37
N ASN A 21 33.59 2.39 0.41
CA ASN A 21 33.44 2.82 1.80
C ASN A 21 32.79 4.20 1.92
N GLN A 22 33.10 5.14 1.02
CA GLN A 22 32.42 6.44 0.96
C GLN A 22 30.92 6.28 0.66
N ARG A 23 30.55 5.49 -0.35
CA ARG A 23 29.14 5.25 -0.67
C ARG A 23 28.36 4.60 0.47
N LEU A 24 28.96 3.63 1.16
CA LEU A 24 28.32 2.99 2.32
C LEU A 24 28.11 4.00 3.46
N SER A 25 29.11 4.84 3.73
CA SER A 25 28.98 5.88 4.76
C SER A 25 27.92 6.93 4.43
N GLU A 26 27.75 7.27 3.15
CA GLU A 26 26.68 8.18 2.69
C GLU A 26 25.30 7.53 2.82
N GLN A 27 25.17 6.24 2.50
CA GLN A 27 23.91 5.50 2.69
C GLN A 27 23.52 5.41 4.17
N ASP A 28 24.46 5.08 5.05
CA ASP A 28 24.20 5.04 6.50
C ASP A 28 23.77 6.39 7.05
N ARG A 29 24.38 7.49 6.55
CA ARG A 29 23.99 8.85 6.92
C ARG A 29 22.56 9.17 6.48
N LEU A 30 22.21 8.89 5.22
CA LEU A 30 20.88 9.15 4.66
C LEU A 30 19.80 8.33 5.36
N THR A 31 20.07 7.06 5.68
CA THR A 31 19.11 6.22 6.42
C THR A 31 18.87 6.72 7.83
N LYS A 32 19.91 7.23 8.51
CA LYS A 32 19.77 7.86 9.82
C LYS A 32 18.95 9.16 9.73
N GLU A 33 19.27 10.05 8.78
CA GLU A 33 18.53 11.30 8.56
C GLU A 33 17.05 11.04 8.24
N LEU A 34 16.76 10.00 7.44
CA LEU A 34 15.39 9.59 7.12
C LEU A 34 14.66 9.07 8.36
N ARG A 35 15.32 8.25 9.19
CA ARG A 35 14.75 7.77 10.45
C ARG A 35 14.49 8.92 11.43
N ASP A 36 15.42 9.85 11.56
CA ASP A 36 15.27 11.03 12.42
C ASP A 36 14.12 11.94 11.92
N ALA A 37 13.98 12.10 10.61
CA ALA A 37 12.87 12.84 10.00
C ALA A 37 11.52 12.15 10.22
N LEU A 38 11.44 10.82 10.08
CA LEU A 38 10.23 10.04 10.37
C LEU A 38 9.84 10.14 11.85
N ASN A 39 10.81 9.99 12.77
CA ASN A 39 10.56 10.13 14.20
C ASN A 39 10.13 11.56 14.58
N GLY A 40 10.60 12.58 13.84
CA GLY A 40 10.14 13.96 13.98
C GLY A 40 8.72 14.23 13.45
N LEU A 41 8.22 13.38 12.55
CA LEU A 41 6.88 13.49 11.96
C LEU A 41 5.79 12.85 12.82
N ASP A 42 6.13 11.94 13.74
CA ASP A 42 5.19 11.22 14.62
C ASP A 42 4.52 12.08 15.72
N ALA A 43 4.75 13.40 15.73
CA ALA A 43 4.08 14.33 16.63
C ALA A 43 3.31 15.44 15.92
N VAL A 44 2.92 15.26 14.65
CA VAL A 44 1.78 16.04 14.13
C VAL A 44 0.55 15.49 14.83
N HIS A 45 0.21 16.11 15.96
CA HIS A 45 -1.07 16.01 16.60
C HIS A 45 -2.12 16.36 15.55
N ILE A 46 -2.65 15.35 14.86
CA ILE A 46 -3.89 15.48 14.09
C ILE A 46 -4.89 15.96 15.13
N PRO A 47 -5.40 17.20 15.07
CA PRO A 47 -6.36 17.66 16.03
C PRO A 47 -7.48 16.64 16.01
N ASN A 48 -7.70 16.06 17.18
CA ASN A 48 -8.60 14.96 17.45
C ASN A 48 -9.98 15.31 16.85
N LEU A 49 -10.23 14.87 15.62
CA LEU A 49 -11.53 14.93 14.97
C LEU A 49 -12.38 13.85 15.62
N GLY A 50 -12.73 14.02 16.89
CA GLY A 50 -13.83 13.37 17.59
C GLY A 50 -14.01 11.85 17.47
N ILE A 51 -13.02 11.06 17.05
CA ILE A 51 -13.16 9.60 16.97
C ILE A 51 -12.56 9.02 18.23
N SER A 52 -13.39 9.02 19.27
CA SER A 52 -13.21 8.27 20.50
C SER A 52 -12.88 6.81 20.16
N ALA A 53 -11.63 6.43 20.38
CA ALA A 53 -11.26 5.04 20.57
C ALA A 53 -12.05 4.51 21.78
N GLY A 54 -13.15 3.78 21.54
CA GLY A 54 -13.95 3.22 22.62
C GLY A 54 -15.43 2.96 22.36
N ALA A 55 -15.98 3.30 21.20
CA ALA A 55 -17.34 2.86 20.86
C ALA A 55 -17.29 1.60 19.99
N GLN A 56 -17.27 0.43 20.62
CA GLN A 56 -17.94 -0.74 20.05
C GLN A 56 -19.44 -0.36 19.94
N ALA A 57 -19.79 0.36 18.88
CA ALA A 57 -21.17 0.61 18.53
C ALA A 57 -21.77 -0.74 18.07
N THR A 58 -22.34 -1.47 19.01
CA THR A 58 -23.27 -2.59 18.84
C THR A 58 -24.64 -2.06 18.42
N GLY A 59 -24.66 -1.27 17.35
CA GLY A 59 -25.86 -0.84 16.64
C GLY A 59 -25.71 -1.14 15.15
N PRO A 60 -26.79 -1.13 14.35
CA PRO A 60 -26.70 -1.31 12.91
C PRO A 60 -25.76 -0.24 12.36
N LYS A 61 -24.58 -0.66 11.90
CA LYS A 61 -23.61 0.26 11.35
C LYS A 61 -24.05 0.59 9.94
N GLU A 62 -24.28 1.86 9.66
CA GLU A 62 -24.50 2.34 8.29
C GLU A 62 -23.32 1.92 7.42
N ARG A 63 -23.61 1.20 6.34
CA ARG A 63 -22.62 0.75 5.36
C ARG A 63 -22.99 1.30 4.00
N LEU A 64 -21.99 1.69 3.23
CA LEU A 64 -22.18 2.02 1.84
C LEU A 64 -22.18 0.74 1.01
N VAL A 65 -23.16 0.63 0.13
CA VAL A 65 -23.26 -0.42 -0.87
C VAL A 65 -23.08 0.23 -2.24
N VAL A 66 -21.96 -0.11 -2.88
CA VAL A 66 -21.64 0.35 -4.23
C VAL A 66 -22.16 -0.70 -5.21
N VAL A 67 -23.00 -0.27 -6.14
CA VAL A 67 -23.67 -1.14 -7.12
C VAL A 67 -23.09 -0.89 -8.50
N PHE A 68 -22.44 -1.91 -9.05
CA PHE A 68 -21.93 -1.90 -10.41
C PHE A 68 -22.65 -2.91 -11.28
N THR A 69 -22.68 -2.61 -12.57
CA THR A 69 -22.91 -3.62 -13.59
C THR A 69 -21.55 -4.13 -14.05
N VAL A 70 -21.35 -5.45 -14.00
CA VAL A 70 -20.07 -6.09 -14.33
C VAL A 70 -20.26 -7.19 -15.37
N ARG A 71 -19.18 -7.53 -16.09
CA ARG A 71 -19.10 -8.63 -17.04
C ARG A 71 -17.91 -9.53 -16.70
N LYS A 72 -17.95 -10.79 -17.14
CA LYS A 72 -16.76 -11.64 -17.22
C LYS A 72 -16.10 -11.42 -18.59
N ASP A 73 -14.78 -11.53 -18.65
CA ASP A 73 -13.97 -11.23 -19.84
C ASP A 73 -14.46 -11.93 -21.13
N ASN A 74 -15.01 -13.14 -21.03
CA ASN A 74 -15.40 -13.97 -22.19
C ASN A 74 -16.89 -13.92 -22.56
N SER A 75 -17.45 -12.73 -22.73
CA SER A 75 -18.83 -12.50 -23.22
C SER A 75 -19.93 -13.10 -22.34
N GLY A 76 -20.25 -12.37 -21.27
CA GLY A 76 -21.50 -12.57 -20.52
C GLY A 76 -22.38 -11.33 -20.62
N LEU A 77 -23.69 -11.53 -20.48
CA LEU A 77 -24.60 -10.42 -20.22
C LEU A 77 -24.14 -9.65 -18.96
N PRO A 78 -24.26 -8.32 -18.96
CA PRO A 78 -23.97 -7.52 -17.77
C PRO A 78 -24.82 -8.00 -16.60
N ARG A 79 -24.19 -8.23 -15.44
CA ARG A 79 -24.88 -8.60 -14.20
C ARG A 79 -24.65 -7.55 -13.13
N ARG A 80 -25.63 -7.41 -12.24
CA ARG A 80 -25.49 -6.57 -11.05
C ARG A 80 -24.51 -7.21 -10.07
N TRP A 81 -23.61 -6.40 -9.53
CA TRP A 81 -22.64 -6.77 -8.53
C TRP A 81 -22.60 -5.70 -7.47
N GLU A 82 -22.60 -6.13 -6.22
CA GLU A 82 -22.72 -5.25 -5.06
C GLU A 82 -21.49 -5.42 -4.19
N PHE A 83 -20.88 -4.29 -3.84
CA PHE A 83 -19.78 -4.22 -2.91
C PHE A 83 -20.25 -3.54 -1.63
N VAL A 84 -20.09 -4.23 -0.52
CA VAL A 84 -20.41 -3.68 0.81
C VAL A 84 -19.13 -3.14 1.42
N ALA A 85 -19.04 -1.82 1.53
CA ALA A 85 -17.90 -1.17 2.15
C ALA A 85 -17.93 -1.31 3.68
N PRO A 86 -16.76 -1.21 4.35
CA PRO A 86 -16.70 -1.10 5.80
C PRO A 86 -17.52 0.10 6.30
N PRO A 87 -18.12 0.02 7.50
CA PRO A 87 -18.87 1.13 8.05
C PRO A 87 -17.98 2.34 8.34
N GLY A 88 -18.49 3.55 8.12
CA GLY A 88 -17.74 4.81 8.29
C GLY A 88 -16.77 5.14 7.15
N THR A 89 -16.80 4.39 6.04
CA THR A 89 -16.01 4.69 4.84
C THR A 89 -16.66 5.83 4.05
N TRP A 90 -15.85 6.74 3.52
CA TRP A 90 -16.32 7.79 2.60
C TRP A 90 -16.72 7.20 1.25
N GLU A 91 -17.71 7.78 0.57
CA GLU A 91 -18.22 7.28 -0.73
C GLU A 91 -17.12 7.12 -1.79
N SER A 92 -16.24 8.13 -1.90
CA SER A 92 -15.13 8.10 -2.87
C SER A 92 -14.16 6.94 -2.62
N VAL A 93 -13.90 6.61 -1.35
CA VAL A 93 -13.03 5.50 -0.94
C VAL A 93 -13.74 4.17 -1.19
N ALA A 94 -15.02 4.07 -0.84
CA ALA A 94 -15.84 2.88 -1.07
C ALA A 94 -15.92 2.52 -2.56
N GLU A 95 -16.10 3.51 -3.45
CA GLU A 95 -16.09 3.28 -4.90
C GLU A 95 -14.72 2.83 -5.42
N HIS A 96 -13.64 3.43 -4.91
CA HIS A 96 -12.29 3.04 -5.28
C HIS A 96 -12.01 1.57 -4.90
N GLU A 97 -12.33 1.20 -3.66
CA GLU A 97 -12.20 -0.18 -3.17
C GLU A 97 -13.09 -1.16 -3.95
N ALA A 98 -14.33 -0.77 -4.27
CA ALA A 98 -15.23 -1.58 -5.09
C ALA A 98 -14.62 -1.86 -6.48
N ARG A 99 -13.96 -0.89 -7.11
CA ARG A 99 -13.29 -1.08 -8.41
C ARG A 99 -12.10 -2.03 -8.29
N LEU A 100 -11.31 -1.93 -7.23
CA LEU A 100 -10.20 -2.85 -6.96
C LEU A 100 -10.70 -4.28 -6.71
N ALA A 101 -11.75 -4.43 -5.91
CA ALA A 101 -12.37 -5.71 -5.61
C ALA A 101 -12.94 -6.40 -6.86
N ALA A 102 -13.62 -5.65 -7.73
CA ALA A 102 -14.14 -6.17 -9.00
C ALA A 102 -13.00 -6.70 -9.89
N ARG A 103 -11.90 -5.93 -10.03
CA ARG A 103 -10.72 -6.35 -10.81
C ARG A 103 -10.07 -7.61 -10.23
N LYS A 104 -9.95 -7.68 -8.89
CA LYS A 104 -9.39 -8.87 -8.21
C LYS A 104 -10.24 -10.13 -8.44
N GLN A 105 -11.54 -9.97 -8.67
CA GLN A 105 -12.46 -11.06 -9.01
C GLN A 105 -12.49 -11.40 -10.51
N GLY A 106 -11.68 -10.74 -11.35
CA GLY A 106 -11.70 -10.93 -12.80
C GLY A 106 -12.98 -10.41 -13.45
N LEU A 107 -13.56 -9.34 -12.90
CA LEU A 107 -14.77 -8.72 -13.40
C LEU A 107 -14.43 -7.39 -14.09
N VAL A 108 -14.99 -7.21 -15.28
CA VAL A 108 -14.92 -5.95 -16.02
C VAL A 108 -16.11 -5.09 -15.62
N ILE A 109 -15.83 -3.90 -15.12
CA ILE A 109 -16.87 -2.93 -14.76
C ILE A 109 -17.42 -2.34 -16.04
N HIS A 110 -18.73 -2.48 -16.23
CA HIS A 110 -19.43 -1.96 -17.39
C HIS A 110 -20.04 -0.59 -17.12
N ALA A 111 -20.73 -0.43 -15.99
CA ALA A 111 -21.38 0.81 -15.60
C ALA A 111 -21.49 0.91 -14.09
N HIS A 112 -21.43 2.14 -13.58
CA HIS A 112 -21.84 2.45 -12.21
C HIS A 112 -23.35 2.71 -12.18
N ILE A 113 -24.05 2.06 -11.26
CA ILE A 113 -25.49 2.23 -11.11
C ILE A 113 -25.77 3.22 -9.99
N ASP A 114 -25.27 2.92 -8.79
CA ASP A 114 -25.64 3.67 -7.58
C ASP A 114 -24.62 3.42 -6.46
N THR A 115 -24.58 4.33 -5.50
CA THR A 115 -23.87 4.20 -4.23
C THR A 115 -24.85 4.59 -3.13
N ARG A 116 -25.33 3.61 -2.36
CA ARG A 116 -26.40 3.82 -1.38
C ARG A 116 -25.98 3.46 0.03
N THR A 117 -26.52 4.16 1.01
CA THR A 117 -26.34 3.85 2.43
C THR A 117 -27.38 2.84 2.88
N GLU A 118 -26.94 1.70 3.40
CA GLU A 118 -27.79 0.67 3.99
C GLU A 118 -27.50 0.51 5.49
N LEU A 119 -28.57 0.48 6.29
CA LEU A 119 -28.53 0.03 7.68
C LEU A 119 -28.60 -1.51 7.68
N ARG A 120 -27.46 -2.18 7.88
CA ARG A 120 -27.42 -3.64 7.99
C ARG A 120 -27.21 -4.04 9.44
N ALA A 121 -28.20 -4.75 9.99
CA ALA A 121 -28.23 -5.30 11.34
C ALA A 121 -27.19 -6.40 11.54
#